data_AF-A0A916PZ47-F1
#
_entry.id   AF-A0A916PZ47-F1
#
_cell.length_a   1.000
_cell.length_b   1.000
_cell.length_c   1.000
_cell.angle_alpha   90.00
_cell.angle_beta   90.00
_cell.angle_gamma   90.00
#
_symmetry.space_group_name_H-M   'P 1'
#
loop_
_entity.id
_entity.type
_entity.pdbx_description
1 polymer ?
#
loop_
_entity_poly.entity_id
_entity_poly.type
_entity_poly.pdbx_seq_one_letter_code
_entity_poly.pdbx_strand_id
1 'polypeptide(L)'
;MLEKRKKLNLIFIACLGLLINVSGTILLPQDQQKIEAQRAIQVRTDQWLKVEQVSGNVTYRNLYNYANRPARVGDHLQSASDEISTGANSSAVLSVDTGIGSIYVTENTTIQIRSFRIASDNGRITNLFVPRGKARLQIRKFTNRGSQLNIQTPAGISGVRGTKYIVNAKPNGNMVLTTLTGSVATTAQNQTKIVNGGFQNLTVVGEPPSTAVPIRNDASLRYVINKKASGSGRSIVLSGYTDPFNTVKVDGLEQSLDRRGRFTLQLPALSSLKVKITVETSLGKVQVYEIPIL
;
A
#
# COMPACT_ATOMS: atom_id res chain seq x y z
N MET A 1 -76.73 -48.65 20.88
CA MET A 1 -76.14 -49.90 21.41
C MET A 1 -74.84 -49.51 22.09
N LEU A 2 -74.66 -49.91 23.36
CA LEU A 2 -73.40 -50.10 24.11
C LEU A 2 -72.20 -49.15 23.79
N GLU A 3 -71.51 -48.50 24.73
CA GLU A 3 -71.41 -48.68 26.16
C GLU A 3 -70.49 -47.56 26.72
N LYS A 4 -70.92 -46.92 27.82
CA LYS A 4 -70.16 -46.51 29.03
C LYS A 4 -68.65 -46.28 28.90
N ARG A 5 -68.00 -45.29 29.52
CA ARG A 5 -68.07 -44.64 30.86
C ARG A 5 -66.80 -43.74 30.84
N LYS A 6 -66.60 -42.65 31.58
CA LYS A 6 -67.11 -42.18 32.86
C LYS A 6 -66.74 -40.69 32.95
N LYS A 7 -67.69 -39.89 33.44
CA LYS A 7 -67.50 -38.52 33.89
C LYS A 7 -66.46 -38.42 35.01
N LEU A 8 -65.73 -37.31 35.11
CA LEU A 8 -65.65 -36.59 36.39
C LEU A 8 -65.43 -35.08 36.20
N ASN A 9 -66.04 -34.34 37.11
CA ASN A 9 -66.36 -32.91 37.08
C ASN A 9 -65.15 -31.97 37.26
N LEU A 10 -65.19 -30.88 36.48
CA LEU A 10 -65.31 -29.48 36.89
C LEU A 10 -65.04 -29.13 38.38
N ILE A 11 -64.08 -28.22 38.64
CA ILE A 11 -64.28 -26.87 39.23
C ILE A 11 -62.92 -26.21 39.61
N PHE A 12 -62.68 -25.00 39.04
CA PHE A 12 -61.95 -23.80 39.54
C PHE A 12 -60.50 -23.92 40.07
N ILE A 13 -59.52 -23.07 39.74
CA ILE A 13 -59.33 -21.61 39.98
C ILE A 13 -58.13 -21.16 39.11
N ALA A 14 -58.30 -20.31 38.09
CA ALA A 14 -57.98 -18.87 37.99
C ALA A 14 -56.56 -18.47 37.49
N CYS A 15 -56.57 -17.50 36.55
CA CYS A 15 -55.54 -16.50 36.23
C CYS A 15 -54.23 -16.99 35.56
N LEU A 16 -53.57 -16.33 34.61
CA LEU A 16 -53.76 -15.06 33.87
C LEU A 16 -52.57 -14.98 32.88
N GLY A 17 -52.80 -14.55 31.63
CA GLY A 17 -51.85 -13.71 30.89
C GLY A 17 -50.69 -14.33 30.09
N LEU A 18 -50.84 -14.18 28.76
CA LEU A 18 -49.84 -13.89 27.71
C LEU A 18 -48.84 -14.97 27.21
N LEU A 19 -49.11 -15.37 25.96
CA LEU A 19 -48.19 -15.89 24.96
C LEU A 19 -47.09 -14.88 24.61
N ILE A 20 -45.82 -15.31 24.62
CA ILE A 20 -44.75 -14.69 23.83
C ILE A 20 -43.88 -15.80 23.22
N ASN A 21 -43.67 -15.69 21.91
CA ASN A 21 -42.94 -16.60 21.03
C ASN A 21 -41.54 -16.98 21.55
N VAL A 22 -41.26 -18.27 21.51
CA VAL A 22 -39.94 -18.86 21.72
C VAL A 22 -39.15 -18.71 20.41
N SER A 23 -38.39 -17.64 20.27
CA SER A 23 -37.24 -17.59 19.36
C SER A 23 -36.00 -17.55 20.22
N GLY A 24 -35.34 -18.71 20.34
CA GLY A 24 -34.13 -18.87 21.13
C GLY A 24 -33.05 -17.91 20.65
N THR A 25 -32.82 -16.86 21.42
CA THR A 25 -31.58 -16.10 21.38
C THR A 25 -30.49 -17.04 21.86
N ILE A 26 -29.64 -17.51 20.96
CA ILE A 26 -28.38 -18.16 21.33
C ILE A 26 -27.55 -17.08 22.02
N LEU A 27 -27.59 -17.04 23.35
CA LEU A 27 -26.64 -16.28 24.14
C LEU A 27 -25.27 -16.91 23.91
N LEU A 28 -24.43 -16.24 23.14
CA LEU A 28 -23.01 -16.57 23.06
C LEU A 28 -22.43 -16.57 24.49
N PRO A 29 -21.63 -17.58 24.87
CA PRO A 29 -20.96 -17.60 26.18
C PRO A 29 -20.18 -16.29 26.39
N GLN A 30 -20.21 -15.73 27.60
CA GLN A 30 -19.56 -14.45 27.92
C GLN A 30 -18.07 -14.41 27.52
N ASP A 31 -17.40 -15.57 27.49
CA ASP A 31 -16.01 -15.67 27.04
C ASP A 31 -15.85 -15.49 25.53
N GLN A 32 -16.79 -15.97 24.70
CA GLN A 32 -16.77 -15.68 23.26
C GLN A 32 -17.13 -14.23 22.97
N GLN A 33 -18.08 -13.64 23.71
CA GLN A 33 -18.37 -12.20 23.62
C GLN A 33 -17.18 -11.35 24.07
N LYS A 34 -16.43 -11.76 25.10
CA LYS A 34 -15.17 -11.11 25.49
C LYS A 34 -14.09 -11.24 24.43
N ILE A 35 -13.94 -12.41 23.80
CA ILE A 35 -12.95 -12.64 22.75
C ILE A 35 -13.30 -11.85 21.47
N GLU A 36 -14.59 -11.76 21.10
CA GLU A 36 -15.06 -10.94 19.98
C GLU A 36 -15.00 -9.45 20.29
N ALA A 37 -15.36 -9.02 21.52
CA ALA A 37 -15.20 -7.64 21.97
C ALA A 37 -13.72 -7.23 22.06
N GLN A 38 -12.82 -8.13 22.49
CA GLN A 38 -11.37 -7.89 22.47
C GLN A 38 -10.79 -7.87 21.05
N ARG A 39 -11.36 -8.64 20.10
CA ARG A 39 -11.03 -8.51 18.67
C ARG A 39 -11.58 -7.22 18.04
N ALA A 40 -12.70 -6.70 18.56
CA ALA A 40 -13.37 -5.50 18.07
C ALA A 40 -12.91 -4.18 18.73
N ILE A 41 -12.19 -4.23 19.84
CA ILE A 41 -11.49 -3.06 20.38
C ILE A 41 -10.23 -2.86 19.54
N GLN A 42 -10.39 -2.22 18.38
CA GLN A 42 -9.33 -1.36 17.88
C GLN A 42 -9.09 -0.33 18.99
N VAL A 43 -8.08 -0.56 19.82
CA VAL A 43 -7.59 0.45 20.76
C VAL A 43 -7.38 1.69 19.91
N ARG A 44 -8.21 2.71 20.10
CA ARG A 44 -7.99 4.03 19.52
C ARG A 44 -6.71 4.55 20.16
N THR A 45 -5.58 4.15 19.61
CA THR A 45 -4.32 4.81 19.88
C THR A 45 -4.45 6.19 19.27
N ASP A 46 -3.94 7.22 19.91
CA ASP A 46 -3.83 8.58 19.36
C ASP A 46 -2.78 8.63 18.23
N GLN A 47 -2.85 7.67 17.30
CA GLN A 47 -2.02 7.54 16.12
C GLN A 47 -2.88 7.80 14.89
N TRP A 48 -2.32 8.56 13.96
CA TRP A 48 -3.00 8.92 12.73
C TRP A 48 -2.01 9.33 11.64
N LEU A 49 -2.47 9.25 10.40
CA LEU A 49 -1.94 10.10 9.34
C LEU A 49 -2.89 11.25 9.11
N LYS A 50 -2.39 12.48 9.08
CA LYS A 50 -3.20 13.66 8.77
C LYS A 50 -2.81 14.22 7.42
N VAL A 51 -3.78 14.50 6.57
CA VAL A 51 -3.56 15.15 5.27
C VAL A 51 -3.19 16.62 5.51
N GLU A 52 -1.96 17.00 5.18
CA GLU A 52 -1.47 18.37 5.30
C GLU A 52 -1.61 19.14 3.97
N GLN A 53 -1.45 18.44 2.83
CA GLN A 53 -1.54 19.05 1.50
C GLN A 53 -2.11 18.05 0.50
N VAL A 54 -2.86 18.57 -0.48
CA VAL A 54 -3.37 17.83 -1.65
C VAL A 54 -3.15 18.65 -2.92
N SER A 55 -2.81 17.97 -4.00
CA SER A 55 -2.69 18.56 -5.34
C SER A 55 -3.18 17.57 -6.39
N GLY A 56 -4.01 18.03 -7.32
CA GLY A 56 -4.62 17.19 -8.35
C GLY A 56 -5.73 16.28 -7.82
N ASN A 57 -5.88 15.10 -8.42
CA ASN A 57 -6.85 14.09 -8.03
C ASN A 57 -6.30 13.25 -6.87
N VAL A 58 -6.78 13.56 -5.66
CA VAL A 58 -6.47 12.79 -4.45
C VAL A 58 -7.77 12.32 -3.82
N THR A 59 -7.87 11.02 -3.57
CA THR A 59 -9.04 10.42 -2.94
C THR A 59 -8.70 9.88 -1.57
N TYR A 60 -9.63 10.04 -0.64
CA TYR A 60 -9.63 9.47 0.69
C TYR A 60 -10.77 8.46 0.80
N ARG A 61 -10.47 7.32 1.42
CA ARG A 61 -11.44 6.28 1.77
C ARG A 61 -11.23 5.88 3.21
N ASN A 62 -12.31 5.68 3.95
CA ASN A 62 -12.24 5.19 5.32
C ASN A 62 -13.09 3.95 5.53
N LEU A 63 -12.88 3.28 6.65
CA LEU A 63 -13.58 2.03 6.96
C LEU A 63 -15.10 2.19 7.05
N TYR A 64 -15.59 3.36 7.49
CA TYR A 64 -17.01 3.62 7.72
C TYR A 64 -17.76 4.04 6.44
N ASN A 65 -17.05 4.51 5.43
CA ASN A 65 -17.59 4.90 4.14
C ASN A 65 -16.65 4.41 3.03
N TYR A 66 -17.00 3.27 2.46
CA TYR A 66 -16.24 2.60 1.40
C TYR A 66 -16.21 3.37 0.08
N ALA A 67 -16.99 4.44 -0.08
CA ALA A 67 -16.94 5.27 -1.26
C ALA A 67 -15.71 6.19 -1.22
N ASN A 68 -14.92 6.17 -2.31
CA ASN A 68 -13.85 7.13 -2.50
C ASN A 68 -14.45 8.54 -2.57
N ARG A 69 -13.99 9.45 -1.71
CA ARG A 69 -14.28 10.88 -1.82
C ARG A 69 -13.01 11.68 -2.08
N PRO A 70 -13.09 12.90 -2.63
CA PRO A 70 -11.94 13.80 -2.66
C PRO A 70 -11.35 13.99 -1.25
N ALA A 71 -10.03 13.88 -1.14
CA ALA A 71 -9.29 14.16 0.08
C ALA A 71 -9.25 15.66 0.36
N ARG A 72 -9.23 16.03 1.63
CA ARG A 72 -9.19 17.41 2.12
C ARG A 72 -8.08 17.56 3.14
N VAL A 73 -7.47 18.75 3.18
CA VAL A 73 -6.54 19.10 4.25
C VAL A 73 -7.27 18.99 5.59
N GLY A 74 -6.64 18.33 6.56
CA GLY A 74 -7.23 18.01 7.86
C GLY A 74 -7.92 16.64 7.93
N ASP A 75 -8.05 15.90 6.84
CA ASP A 75 -8.52 14.51 6.88
C ASP A 75 -7.55 13.66 7.72
N HIS A 76 -8.11 12.81 8.60
CA HIS A 76 -7.35 11.88 9.43
C HIS A 76 -7.61 10.43 8.99
N LEU A 77 -6.54 9.69 8.75
CA LEU A 77 -6.54 8.24 8.60
C LEU A 77 -6.18 7.67 9.98
N GLN A 78 -7.13 7.02 10.65
CA GLN A 78 -7.01 6.57 12.04
C GLN A 78 -7.31 5.08 12.21
N SER A 79 -8.06 4.51 11.27
CA SER A 79 -8.51 3.12 11.34
C SER A 79 -7.78 2.27 10.31
N ALA A 80 -7.64 0.98 10.62
CA ALA A 80 -7.18 0.01 9.64
C ALA A 80 -8.09 0.05 8.39
N SER A 81 -7.47 -0.04 7.22
CA SER A 81 -8.11 0.11 5.90
C SER A 81 -8.38 1.54 5.44
N ASP A 82 -8.19 2.56 6.29
CA ASP A 82 -8.19 3.94 5.82
C ASP A 82 -7.08 4.12 4.78
N GLU A 83 -7.38 4.87 3.73
CA GLU A 83 -6.56 4.95 2.53
C GLU A 83 -6.54 6.36 1.96
N ILE A 84 -5.37 6.75 1.47
CA ILE A 84 -5.19 7.90 0.58
C ILE A 84 -4.62 7.39 -0.75
N SER A 85 -5.19 7.87 -1.85
CA SER A 85 -4.79 7.48 -3.20
C SER A 85 -4.62 8.73 -4.08
N THR A 86 -3.55 8.79 -4.86
CA THR A 86 -3.25 9.87 -5.80
C THR A 86 -3.38 9.37 -7.24
N GLY A 87 -3.97 10.18 -8.12
CA GLY A 87 -4.01 9.94 -9.56
C GLY A 87 -2.73 10.37 -10.28
N ALA A 88 -2.77 10.39 -11.61
CA ALA A 88 -1.72 10.97 -12.44
C ALA A 88 -1.57 12.48 -12.16
N ASN A 89 -0.34 13.00 -12.24
CA ASN A 89 -0.01 14.41 -11.97
C ASN A 89 -0.55 14.94 -10.62
N SER A 90 -0.74 14.05 -9.64
CA SER A 90 -1.35 14.35 -8.35
C SER A 90 -0.39 14.02 -7.21
N SER A 91 -0.54 14.67 -6.07
CA SER A 91 0.31 14.43 -4.90
C SER A 91 -0.41 14.76 -3.60
N ALA A 92 0.08 14.18 -2.50
CA ALA A 92 -0.38 14.50 -1.15
C ALA A 92 0.79 14.54 -0.17
N VAL A 93 0.67 15.33 0.89
CA VAL A 93 1.60 15.31 2.02
C VAL A 93 0.82 14.91 3.26
N LEU A 94 1.30 13.90 3.95
CA LEU A 94 0.73 13.40 5.20
C LEU A 94 1.71 13.68 6.35
N SER A 95 1.22 14.12 7.50
CA SER A 95 1.99 14.01 8.75
C SER A 95 1.68 12.69 9.44
N VAL A 96 2.71 12.10 10.04
CA VAL A 96 2.60 10.92 10.91
C VAL A 96 2.54 11.44 12.33
N ASP A 97 1.44 11.19 13.03
CA ASP A 97 1.17 11.69 14.38
C ASP A 97 1.53 13.19 14.55
N THR A 98 1.58 13.67 15.79
CA THR A 98 2.10 15.02 16.05
C THR A 98 3.62 14.98 16.09
N GLY A 99 4.26 15.54 15.07
CA GLY A 99 5.70 15.79 15.03
C GLY A 99 6.59 14.56 14.86
N ILE A 100 6.06 13.39 14.48
CA ILE A 100 6.90 12.21 14.17
C ILE A 100 7.57 12.34 12.80
N GLY A 101 6.86 12.84 11.80
CA GLY A 101 7.43 13.02 10.48
C GLY A 101 6.39 13.27 9.41
N SER A 102 6.84 13.17 8.16
CA SER A 102 6.00 13.41 6.99
C SER A 102 6.19 12.32 5.94
N ILE A 103 5.12 12.04 5.20
CA ILE A 103 5.08 11.15 4.05
C ILE A 103 4.63 11.98 2.85
N TYR A 104 5.51 12.11 1.87
CA TYR A 104 5.23 12.73 0.58
C TYR A 104 4.80 11.63 -0.39
N VAL A 105 3.54 11.69 -0.81
CA VAL A 105 2.88 10.73 -1.69
C VAL A 105 2.89 11.29 -3.11
N THR A 106 3.58 10.62 -4.03
CA THR A 106 3.66 11.07 -5.43
C THR A 106 2.45 10.57 -6.22
N GLU A 107 2.41 10.84 -7.53
CA GLU A 107 1.33 10.38 -8.40
C GLU A 107 1.17 8.86 -8.42
N ASN A 108 -0.04 8.40 -8.79
CA ASN A 108 -0.39 6.98 -8.96
C ASN A 108 -0.04 6.10 -7.75
N THR A 109 -0.14 6.66 -6.55
CA THR A 109 0.31 6.01 -5.31
C THR A 109 -0.86 5.83 -4.37
N THR A 110 -0.90 4.66 -3.73
CA THR A 110 -1.88 4.34 -2.69
C THR A 110 -1.14 4.08 -1.39
N ILE A 111 -1.61 4.67 -0.29
CA ILE A 111 -1.15 4.37 1.06
C ILE A 111 -2.35 3.99 1.91
N GLN A 112 -2.28 2.82 2.52
CA GLN A 112 -3.31 2.26 3.39
C GLN A 112 -2.77 2.04 4.81
N ILE A 113 -3.59 2.31 5.82
CA ILE A 113 -3.29 1.93 7.20
C ILE A 113 -3.50 0.42 7.37
N ARG A 114 -2.48 -0.31 7.82
CA ARG A 114 -2.64 -1.72 8.24
C ARG A 114 -2.98 -1.82 9.71
N SER A 115 -2.21 -1.14 10.55
CA SER A 115 -2.48 -1.08 11.99
C SER A 115 -1.66 0.02 12.65
N PHE A 116 -2.19 0.51 13.75
CA PHE A 116 -1.47 1.24 14.77
C PHE A 116 -1.41 0.38 16.02
N ARG A 117 -0.25 0.28 16.65
CA ARG A 117 -0.05 -0.47 17.90
C ARG A 117 0.81 0.31 18.88
N ILE A 118 0.69 -0.03 20.15
CA ILE A 118 1.55 0.47 21.22
C ILE A 118 2.33 -0.72 21.77
N ALA A 119 3.66 -0.60 21.81
CA ALA A 119 4.56 -1.56 22.43
C ALA A 119 4.52 -1.44 23.97
N SER A 120 5.04 -2.44 24.68
CA SER A 120 5.07 -2.45 26.16
C SER A 120 5.82 -1.26 26.77
N ASP A 121 6.79 -0.69 26.06
CA ASP A 121 7.54 0.51 26.46
C ASP A 121 6.86 1.83 26.05
N ASN A 122 5.55 1.77 25.77
CA ASN A 122 4.77 2.88 25.20
C ASN A 122 5.30 3.36 23.83
N GLY A 123 6.09 2.54 23.14
CA GLY A 123 6.54 2.82 21.77
C GLY A 123 5.40 2.74 20.76
N ARG A 124 5.37 3.65 19.79
CA ARG A 124 4.34 3.68 18.74
C ARG A 124 4.78 2.89 17.52
N ILE A 125 4.00 1.89 17.13
CA ILE A 125 4.24 1.06 15.95
C ILE A 125 3.20 1.39 14.90
N THR A 126 3.64 2.02 13.81
CA THR A 126 2.82 2.36 12.65
C THR A 126 3.11 1.38 11.52
N ASN A 127 2.09 0.63 11.07
CA ASN A 127 2.20 -0.26 9.92
C ASN A 127 1.33 0.27 8.78
N LEU A 128 1.97 0.64 7.68
CA LEU A 128 1.32 1.10 6.46
C LEU A 128 1.52 0.08 5.35
N PHE A 129 0.66 0.14 4.34
CA PHE A 129 0.75 -0.66 3.14
C PHE A 129 0.72 0.22 1.90
N VAL A 130 1.69 0.00 1.02
CA VAL A 130 1.84 0.67 -0.27
C VAL A 130 1.79 -0.42 -1.34
N PRO A 131 0.60 -0.71 -1.90
CA PRO A 131 0.47 -1.74 -2.94
C PRO A 131 1.17 -1.34 -4.23
N ARG A 132 1.20 -0.03 -4.54
CA ARG A 132 1.81 0.55 -5.74
C ARG A 132 2.14 2.02 -5.53
N GLY A 133 3.08 2.50 -6.33
CA GLY A 133 3.51 3.89 -6.37
C GLY A 133 4.65 4.19 -5.42
N LYS A 134 4.91 5.48 -5.22
CA LYS A 134 6.14 5.98 -4.61
C LYS A 134 5.82 6.95 -3.47
N ALA A 135 6.45 6.70 -2.33
CA ALA A 135 6.35 7.52 -1.14
C ALA A 135 7.74 7.87 -0.62
N ARG A 136 7.96 9.15 -0.31
CA ARG A 136 9.15 9.63 0.38
C ARG A 136 8.81 9.91 1.83
N LEU A 137 9.56 9.32 2.74
CA LEU A 137 9.36 9.46 4.17
C LEU A 137 10.50 10.25 4.78
N GLN A 138 10.13 11.15 5.69
CA GLN A 138 11.07 11.87 6.56
C GLN A 138 10.59 11.71 7.99
N ILE A 139 11.19 10.76 8.70
CA ILE A 139 10.79 10.36 10.05
C ILE A 139 11.91 10.76 11.02
N ARG A 140 11.55 11.44 12.11
CA ARG A 140 12.51 11.76 13.17
C ARG A 140 12.95 10.50 13.90
N LYS A 141 14.09 10.56 14.59
CA LYS A 141 14.51 9.48 15.48
C LYS A 141 13.50 9.30 16.62
N PHE A 142 13.01 8.09 16.78
CA PHE A 142 12.09 7.76 17.86
C PHE A 142 12.79 7.77 19.22
N THR A 143 12.05 8.12 20.27
CA THR A 143 12.50 8.13 21.66
C THR A 143 12.39 6.73 22.27
N ASN A 144 11.18 6.16 22.31
CA ASN A 144 10.92 4.82 22.89
C ASN A 144 11.47 3.72 21.99
N ARG A 145 12.09 2.68 22.55
CA ARG A 145 12.81 1.63 21.78
C ARG A 145 11.86 0.80 20.91
N GLY A 146 10.65 0.53 21.39
CA GLY A 146 9.61 -0.19 20.67
C GLY A 146 8.91 0.61 19.58
N SER A 147 9.25 1.89 19.38
CA SER A 147 8.66 2.69 18.29
C SER A 147 9.26 2.34 16.94
N GLN A 148 8.41 2.16 15.94
CA GLN A 148 8.78 1.77 14.58
C GLN A 148 7.75 2.24 13.57
N LEU A 149 8.21 2.61 12.37
CA LEU A 149 7.34 2.78 11.21
C LEU A 149 7.70 1.72 10.17
N ASN A 150 6.69 1.02 9.68
CA ASN A 150 6.83 -0.02 8.67
C ASN A 150 6.01 0.33 7.43
N ILE A 151 6.63 0.19 6.26
CA ILE A 151 5.93 0.15 4.98
C ILE A 151 5.98 -1.28 4.45
N GLN A 152 4.81 -1.90 4.32
CA GLN A 152 4.63 -3.16 3.62
C GLN A 152 4.31 -2.89 2.15
N THR A 153 4.92 -3.66 1.26
CA THR A 153 4.63 -3.72 -0.18
C THR A 153 4.37 -5.18 -0.56
N PRO A 154 3.94 -5.48 -1.80
CA PRO A 154 3.83 -6.87 -2.25
C PRO A 154 5.15 -7.65 -2.19
N ALA A 155 6.29 -6.98 -2.39
CA ALA A 155 7.60 -7.64 -2.38
C ALA A 155 8.20 -7.81 -0.98
N GLY A 156 7.84 -6.98 0.00
CA GLY A 156 8.45 -7.05 1.33
C GLY A 156 8.10 -5.89 2.26
N ILE A 157 8.77 -5.87 3.41
CA ILE A 157 8.57 -4.88 4.47
C ILE A 157 9.84 -4.02 4.57
N SER A 158 9.67 -2.71 4.69
CA SER A 158 10.73 -1.78 5.10
C SER A 158 10.39 -1.20 6.47
N GLY A 159 11.30 -1.37 7.43
CA GLY A 159 11.14 -0.92 8.81
C GLY A 159 12.20 0.09 9.19
N VAL A 160 11.78 1.18 9.84
CA VAL A 160 12.67 2.30 10.15
C VAL A 160 12.54 2.81 11.57
N ARG A 161 13.65 3.41 12.03
CA ARG A 161 13.76 4.18 13.26
C ARG A 161 14.54 5.47 13.01
N GLY A 162 13.84 6.51 12.55
CA GLY A 162 14.43 7.82 12.26
C GLY A 162 15.27 7.86 10.99
N THR A 163 14.61 7.96 9.84
CA THR A 163 15.27 7.93 8.53
C THR A 163 14.62 8.90 7.55
N LYS A 164 15.39 9.28 6.54
CA LYS A 164 14.87 9.86 5.30
C LYS A 164 15.07 8.84 4.20
N TYR A 165 14.00 8.35 3.61
CA TYR A 165 14.07 7.29 2.62
C TYR A 165 12.89 7.35 1.64
N ILE A 166 13.01 6.61 0.55
CA ILE A 166 12.01 6.50 -0.50
C ILE A 166 11.70 5.02 -0.67
N VAL A 167 10.41 4.71 -0.77
CA VAL A 167 9.90 3.40 -1.14
C VAL A 167 9.10 3.54 -2.42
N ASN A 168 9.38 2.69 -3.40
CA ASN A 168 8.66 2.62 -4.66
C ASN A 168 8.21 1.19 -4.93
N ALA A 169 6.91 0.95 -4.81
CA ALA A 169 6.26 -0.30 -5.21
C ALA A 169 5.89 -0.22 -6.69
N LYS A 170 6.65 -0.93 -7.52
CA LYS A 170 6.52 -0.96 -8.99
C LYS A 170 5.23 -1.67 -9.41
N PRO A 171 4.78 -1.51 -10.67
CA PRO A 171 3.56 -2.17 -11.17
C PRO A 171 3.57 -3.70 -11.08
N ASN A 172 4.74 -4.33 -11.18
CA ASN A 172 4.91 -5.77 -10.99
C ASN A 172 5.02 -6.21 -9.51
N GLY A 173 4.80 -5.29 -8.57
CA GLY A 173 4.89 -5.52 -7.13
C GLY A 173 6.31 -5.45 -6.55
N ASN A 174 7.35 -5.36 -7.39
CA ASN A 174 8.73 -5.21 -6.93
C ASN A 174 8.90 -3.92 -6.13
N MET A 175 9.77 -3.94 -5.14
CA MET A 175 10.06 -2.79 -4.29
C MET A 175 11.47 -2.28 -4.55
N VAL A 176 11.59 -1.00 -4.89
CA VAL A 176 12.85 -0.26 -4.80
C VAL A 176 12.83 0.55 -3.51
N LEU A 177 13.87 0.38 -2.70
CA LEU A 177 14.09 1.15 -1.48
C LEU A 177 15.36 1.97 -1.62
N THR A 178 15.28 3.27 -1.31
CA THR A 178 16.41 4.20 -1.39
C THR A 178 16.54 4.94 -0.07
N THR A 179 17.62 4.71 0.69
CA THR A 179 17.86 5.37 1.97
C THR A 179 18.73 6.61 1.75
N LEU A 180 18.18 7.79 2.01
CA LEU A 180 18.92 9.05 1.90
C LEU A 180 19.78 9.28 3.15
N THR A 181 19.18 9.15 4.34
CA THR A 181 19.88 9.29 5.62
C THR A 181 19.34 8.31 6.66
N GLY A 182 20.21 7.86 7.57
CA GLY A 182 19.88 6.86 8.58
C GLY A 182 20.05 5.44 8.05
N SER A 183 19.21 4.51 8.50
CA SER A 183 19.30 3.09 8.11
C SER A 183 17.92 2.44 8.10
N VAL A 184 17.63 1.68 7.04
CA VAL A 184 16.35 0.98 6.85
C VAL A 184 16.60 -0.51 6.82
N ALA A 185 15.83 -1.27 7.61
CA ALA A 185 15.78 -2.72 7.50
C ALA A 185 14.78 -3.10 6.40
N THR A 186 15.23 -3.84 5.40
CA THR A 186 14.37 -4.41 4.35
C THR A 186 14.27 -5.89 4.58
N THR A 187 13.05 -6.42 4.68
CA THR A 187 12.79 -7.83 4.97
C THR A 187 11.86 -8.44 3.92
N ALA A 188 12.27 -9.55 3.33
CA ALA A 188 11.45 -10.40 2.47
C ALA A 188 12.00 -11.83 2.49
N GLN A 189 11.14 -12.82 2.27
CA GLN A 189 11.53 -14.25 2.28
C GLN A 189 12.39 -14.64 3.50
N ASN A 190 11.97 -14.19 4.70
CA ASN A 190 12.66 -14.41 5.98
C ASN A 190 14.11 -13.90 6.04
N GLN A 191 14.54 -13.06 5.10
CA GLN A 191 15.86 -12.45 5.08
C GLN A 191 15.75 -10.94 5.22
N THR A 192 16.63 -10.39 6.06
CA THR A 192 16.72 -8.95 6.30
C THR A 192 18.04 -8.42 5.77
N LYS A 193 17.98 -7.30 5.03
CA LYS A 193 19.15 -6.53 4.60
C LYS A 193 19.03 -5.11 5.12
N ILE A 194 20.14 -4.60 5.66
CA ILE A 194 20.25 -3.22 6.13
C ILE A 194 20.68 -2.34 4.96
N VAL A 195 19.93 -1.25 4.74
CA VAL A 195 20.19 -0.26 3.69
C VAL A 195 20.49 1.08 4.35
N ASN A 196 21.78 1.40 4.44
CA ASN A 196 22.27 2.64 5.06
C ASN A 196 22.09 3.85 4.15
N GLY A 197 22.18 5.05 4.72
CA GLY A 197 22.17 6.32 3.99
C GLY A 197 23.18 6.32 2.84
N GLY A 198 22.74 6.76 1.66
CA GLY A 198 23.54 6.72 0.43
C GLY A 198 23.42 5.41 -0.35
N PHE A 199 22.63 4.45 0.12
CA PHE A 199 22.43 3.15 -0.54
C PHE A 199 20.96 2.89 -0.90
N GLN A 200 20.76 1.95 -1.80
CA GLN A 200 19.47 1.45 -2.26
C GLN A 200 19.51 -0.06 -2.48
N ASN A 201 18.35 -0.71 -2.45
CA ASN A 201 18.22 -2.10 -2.82
C ASN A 201 16.91 -2.40 -3.55
N LEU A 202 16.87 -3.56 -4.20
CA LEU A 202 15.72 -4.05 -4.97
C LEU A 202 15.23 -5.32 -4.28
N THR A 203 13.94 -5.41 -4.06
CA THR A 203 13.27 -6.63 -3.61
C THR A 203 12.31 -7.06 -4.70
N VAL A 204 12.56 -8.23 -5.28
CA VAL A 204 11.66 -8.83 -6.28
C VAL A 204 10.59 -9.63 -5.53
N VAL A 205 9.35 -9.60 -6.00
CA VAL A 205 8.27 -10.39 -5.40
C VAL A 205 8.67 -11.87 -5.36
N GLY A 206 8.52 -12.50 -4.19
CA GLY A 206 8.90 -13.90 -3.99
C GLY A 206 10.37 -14.13 -3.68
N GLU A 207 11.18 -13.08 -3.57
CA GLU A 207 12.63 -13.19 -3.35
C GLU A 207 13.14 -12.41 -2.13
N PRO A 208 14.29 -12.80 -1.56
CA PRO A 208 14.93 -11.99 -0.53
C PRO A 208 15.42 -10.65 -1.09
N PRO A 209 15.58 -9.62 -0.25
CA PRO A 209 16.08 -8.32 -0.70
C PRO A 209 17.51 -8.44 -1.24
N SER A 210 17.80 -7.73 -2.34
CA SER A 210 19.15 -7.67 -2.89
C SER A 210 20.13 -7.06 -1.88
N THR A 211 21.42 -7.30 -2.09
CA THR A 211 22.46 -6.51 -1.43
C THR A 211 22.26 -5.03 -1.74
N ALA A 212 22.56 -4.18 -0.76
CA ALA A 212 22.49 -2.75 -0.91
C ALA A 212 23.64 -2.26 -1.81
N VAL A 213 23.34 -1.37 -2.75
CA VAL A 213 24.31 -0.75 -3.64
C VAL A 213 24.23 0.77 -3.51
N PRO A 214 25.30 1.54 -3.81
CA PRO A 214 25.25 2.99 -3.76
C PRO A 214 24.15 3.58 -4.65
N ILE A 215 23.55 4.69 -4.21
CA ILE A 215 22.58 5.42 -5.01
C ILE A 215 23.28 6.00 -6.24
N ARG A 216 22.67 5.81 -7.41
CA ARG A 216 23.11 6.41 -8.68
C ARG A 216 22.07 7.40 -9.17
N ASN A 217 22.54 8.54 -9.69
CA ASN A 217 21.68 9.56 -10.31
C ASN A 217 21.83 9.55 -11.84
N ASP A 218 21.87 8.36 -12.42
CA ASP A 218 21.98 8.15 -13.86
C ASP A 218 20.60 7.79 -14.45
N ALA A 219 20.10 8.66 -15.32
CA ALA A 219 18.83 8.49 -16.03
C ALA A 219 19.05 7.99 -17.47
N SER A 220 20.23 7.45 -17.77
CA SER A 220 20.57 6.96 -19.11
C SER A 220 19.63 5.84 -19.56
N LEU A 221 19.27 5.89 -20.84
CA LEU A 221 18.49 4.87 -21.52
C LEU A 221 19.28 4.35 -22.70
N ARG A 222 19.46 3.03 -22.76
CA ARG A 222 19.88 2.32 -23.96
C ARG A 222 18.68 1.59 -24.53
N TYR A 223 18.57 1.48 -25.85
CA TYR A 223 17.44 0.79 -26.46
C TYR A 223 17.81 0.13 -27.78
N VAL A 224 17.01 -0.87 -28.16
CA VAL A 224 17.07 -1.57 -29.43
C VAL A 224 15.65 -1.69 -29.98
N ILE A 225 15.49 -1.47 -31.28
CA ILE A 225 14.22 -1.58 -32.00
C ILE A 225 14.34 -2.73 -33.00
N ASN A 226 13.41 -3.68 -32.94
CA ASN A 226 13.31 -4.76 -33.90
C ASN A 226 11.97 -4.67 -34.63
N LYS A 227 11.99 -4.58 -35.96
CA LYS A 227 10.78 -4.59 -36.79
C LYS A 227 10.38 -6.05 -37.06
N LYS A 228 9.13 -6.40 -36.79
CA LYS A 228 8.55 -7.72 -37.09
C LYS A 228 7.41 -7.54 -38.09
N ALA A 229 7.54 -8.14 -39.27
CA ALA A 229 6.43 -8.29 -40.20
C ALA A 229 5.81 -9.68 -40.00
N SER A 230 4.51 -9.74 -39.72
CA SER A 230 3.73 -10.97 -39.77
C SER A 230 2.62 -10.80 -40.80
N GLY A 231 2.07 -11.90 -41.31
CA GLY A 231 0.96 -11.90 -42.28
C GLY A 231 -0.30 -11.15 -41.81
N SER A 232 -0.40 -10.85 -40.50
CA SER A 232 -1.47 -10.07 -39.87
C SER A 232 -1.12 -8.59 -39.58
N GLY A 233 0.08 -8.12 -39.93
CA GLY A 233 0.49 -6.72 -39.76
C GLY A 233 1.98 -6.51 -39.43
N ARG A 234 2.42 -5.25 -39.48
CA ARG A 234 3.74 -4.83 -39.00
C ARG A 234 3.66 -4.52 -37.50
N SER A 235 4.63 -4.99 -36.73
CA SER A 235 4.80 -4.69 -35.32
C SER A 235 6.24 -4.31 -35.02
N ILE A 236 6.45 -3.53 -33.97
CA ILE A 236 7.76 -3.07 -33.54
C ILE A 236 7.97 -3.57 -32.12
N VAL A 237 9.12 -4.20 -31.87
CA VAL A 237 9.55 -4.59 -30.53
C VAL A 237 10.63 -3.62 -30.08
N LEU A 238 10.30 -2.77 -29.12
CA LEU A 238 11.23 -1.88 -28.44
C LEU A 238 11.72 -2.56 -27.16
N SER A 239 13.03 -2.77 -27.04
CA SER A 239 13.68 -3.20 -25.79
C SER A 239 14.51 -2.05 -25.25
N GLY A 240 14.20 -1.57 -24.04
CA GLY A 240 14.97 -0.54 -23.36
C GLY A 240 15.68 -1.09 -22.14
N TYR A 241 16.79 -0.44 -21.76
CA TYR A 241 17.65 -0.79 -20.65
C TYR A 241 18.07 0.48 -19.91
N THR A 242 17.88 0.49 -18.60
CA THR A 242 18.34 1.55 -17.69
C THR A 242 18.77 0.92 -16.38
N ASP A 243 19.12 1.73 -15.37
CA ASP A 243 19.33 1.23 -14.02
C ASP A 243 18.04 0.58 -13.47
N PRO A 244 18.06 -0.65 -12.92
CA PRO A 244 16.87 -1.31 -12.34
C PRO A 244 16.21 -0.53 -11.20
N PHE A 245 16.91 0.42 -10.56
CA PHE A 245 16.34 1.31 -9.54
C PHE A 245 15.52 2.48 -10.13
N ASN A 246 15.66 2.75 -11.43
CA ASN A 246 14.93 3.82 -12.10
C ASN A 246 13.46 3.48 -12.30
N THR A 247 12.66 4.52 -12.53
CA THR A 247 11.28 4.42 -13.00
C THR A 247 11.26 4.75 -14.48
N VAL A 248 10.65 3.89 -15.29
CA VAL A 248 10.47 4.12 -16.72
C VAL A 248 8.99 4.33 -16.99
N LYS A 249 8.66 5.38 -17.74
CA LYS A 249 7.32 5.60 -18.28
C LYS A 249 7.38 5.67 -19.80
N VAL A 250 6.50 4.97 -20.47
CA VAL A 250 6.33 5.04 -21.93
C VAL A 250 4.96 5.63 -22.21
N ASP A 251 4.96 6.77 -22.90
CA ASP A 251 3.78 7.61 -23.15
C ASP A 251 2.97 7.90 -21.86
N GLY A 252 3.69 8.08 -20.75
CA GLY A 252 3.14 8.37 -19.42
C GLY A 252 2.80 7.13 -18.59
N LEU A 253 2.77 5.93 -19.18
CA LEU A 253 2.47 4.68 -18.48
C LEU A 253 3.74 4.04 -17.92
N GLU A 254 3.79 3.82 -16.61
CA GLU A 254 4.92 3.18 -15.95
C GLU A 254 5.12 1.73 -16.43
N GLN A 255 6.37 1.41 -16.75
CA GLN A 255 6.80 0.10 -17.22
C GLN A 255 7.52 -0.64 -16.11
N SER A 256 7.28 -1.96 -16.05
CA SER A 256 8.02 -2.83 -15.14
C SER A 256 9.40 -3.13 -15.70
N LEU A 257 10.42 -3.00 -14.84
CA LEU A 257 11.80 -3.39 -15.15
C LEU A 257 12.09 -4.78 -14.55
N ASP A 258 12.87 -5.58 -15.27
CA ASP A 258 13.50 -6.76 -14.69
C ASP A 258 14.72 -6.38 -13.81
N ARG A 259 15.38 -7.38 -13.22
CA ARG A 259 16.56 -7.16 -12.34
C ARG A 259 17.75 -6.54 -13.05
N ARG A 260 17.78 -6.61 -14.37
CA ARG A 260 18.83 -6.04 -15.22
C ARG A 260 18.42 -4.66 -15.75
N GLY A 261 17.26 -4.14 -15.33
CA GLY A 261 16.74 -2.86 -15.75
C GLY A 261 16.18 -2.85 -17.17
N ARG A 262 15.84 -4.03 -17.71
CA ARG A 262 15.24 -4.17 -19.04
C ARG A 262 13.71 -4.04 -18.96
N PHE A 263 13.13 -3.36 -19.94
CA PHE A 263 11.72 -3.47 -20.30
C PHE A 263 11.58 -3.80 -21.79
N THR A 264 10.45 -4.41 -22.16
CA THR A 264 10.13 -4.72 -23.57
C THR A 264 8.69 -4.34 -23.87
N LEU A 265 8.48 -3.68 -24.99
CA LEU A 265 7.17 -3.26 -25.48
C LEU A 265 6.98 -3.75 -26.91
N GLN A 266 5.79 -4.30 -27.18
CA GLN A 266 5.32 -4.55 -28.53
C GLN A 266 4.35 -3.45 -28.92
N LEU A 267 4.73 -2.66 -29.90
CA LEU A 267 3.96 -1.54 -30.43
C LEU A 267 3.37 -1.95 -31.78
N PRO A 268 2.11 -1.59 -32.06
CA PRO A 268 1.59 -1.73 -33.41
C PRO A 268 2.36 -0.78 -34.33
N ALA A 269 2.56 -1.15 -35.61
CA ALA A 269 3.11 -0.22 -36.59
C ALA A 269 2.02 0.80 -36.99
N LEU A 270 1.69 1.73 -36.10
CA LEU A 270 0.75 2.83 -36.35
C LEU A 270 1.47 4.17 -36.52
N SER A 271 0.74 5.14 -37.07
CA SER A 271 1.14 6.45 -37.63
C SER A 271 1.98 7.41 -36.75
N SER A 272 2.32 7.07 -35.51
CA SER A 272 3.22 7.89 -34.70
C SER A 272 4.67 7.63 -35.07
N LEU A 273 5.38 8.67 -35.52
CA LEU A 273 6.80 8.61 -35.85
C LEU A 273 7.71 8.33 -34.65
N LYS A 274 7.22 8.57 -33.41
CA LYS A 274 8.03 8.62 -32.19
C LYS A 274 7.30 8.05 -30.98
N VAL A 275 8.07 7.52 -30.03
CA VAL A 275 7.62 7.07 -28.70
C VAL A 275 8.30 7.93 -27.64
N LYS A 276 7.54 8.43 -26.66
CA LYS A 276 8.10 9.21 -25.55
C LYS A 276 8.44 8.31 -24.39
N ILE A 277 9.71 8.25 -24.01
CA ILE A 277 10.18 7.50 -22.84
C ILE A 277 10.74 8.45 -21.80
N THR A 278 10.23 8.34 -20.58
CA THR A 278 10.72 9.11 -19.44
C THR A 278 11.44 8.16 -18.50
N VAL A 279 12.68 8.47 -18.16
CA VAL A 279 13.46 7.78 -17.12
C VAL A 279 13.59 8.72 -15.93
N GLU A 280 13.16 8.26 -14.76
CA GLU A 280 13.24 8.99 -13.50
C GLU A 280 14.09 8.21 -12.48
N THR A 281 15.11 8.85 -11.93
CA THR A 281 15.95 8.25 -10.88
C THR A 281 15.24 8.28 -9.52
N SER A 282 15.71 7.48 -8.58
CA SER A 282 15.21 7.52 -7.19
C SER A 282 15.40 8.88 -6.51
N LEU A 283 16.33 9.72 -7.00
CA LEU A 283 16.55 11.08 -6.52
C LEU A 283 15.71 12.15 -7.23
N GLY A 284 14.86 11.76 -8.19
CA GLY A 284 13.95 12.66 -8.90
C GLY A 284 14.54 13.33 -10.14
N LYS A 285 15.75 12.95 -10.58
CA LYS A 285 16.26 13.40 -11.89
C LYS A 285 15.42 12.76 -12.98
N VAL A 286 14.92 13.56 -13.91
CA VAL A 286 14.10 13.12 -15.04
C VAL A 286 14.87 13.35 -16.34
N GLN A 287 14.89 12.34 -17.20
CA GLN A 287 15.34 12.45 -18.58
C GLN A 287 14.24 11.95 -19.52
N VAL A 288 13.92 12.75 -20.53
CA VAL A 288 12.95 12.41 -21.57
C VAL A 288 13.70 12.06 -22.86
N TYR A 289 13.23 11.00 -23.53
CA TYR A 289 13.71 10.50 -24.80
C TYR A 289 12.55 10.44 -25.79
N GLU A 290 12.73 11.02 -26.97
CA GLU A 290 11.83 10.86 -28.10
C GLU A 290 12.47 9.91 -29.10
N ILE A 291 12.00 8.66 -29.13
CA ILE A 291 12.61 7.61 -29.93
C ILE A 291 11.85 7.46 -31.25
N PRO A 292 12.48 7.68 -32.42
CA PRO A 292 11.85 7.40 -33.69
C PRO A 292 11.65 5.89 -33.88
N ILE A 293 10.46 5.48 -34.32
CA ILE A 293 10.09 4.06 -34.46
C ILE A 293 9.83 3.62 -35.91
N LEU A 294 9.98 4.51 -36.90
CA LEU A 294 9.83 4.17 -38.32
C LEU A 294 11.09 3.64 -39.01
#